data_AF-A0A521WXQ2-F1
#
_entry.id   AF-A0A521WXQ2-F1
#
_cell.length_a   1.000
_cell.length_b   1.000
_cell.length_c   1.000
_cell.angle_alpha   90.00
_cell.angle_beta   90.00
_cell.angle_gamma   90.00
#
_symmetry.space_group_name_H-M   'P 1'
#
loop_
_entity.id
_entity.type
_entity.pdbx_description
1 polymer ?
#
loop_
_entity_poly.entity_id
_entity_poly.type
_entity_poly.pdbx_seq_one_letter_code
_entity_poly.pdbx_strand_id
1 'polypeptide(L)'
;MQQFSFDFRDPVFAVDGWRLSCQVISFENTYGLPASAEVRRDDEATAIATGQLTWAGGQRAAAGSARIDARRTDDGIELTVAASMPRRIRCTKLIVGGLPDGELLGHRWSRQPVTRGGTTVHYPSTTHTALVFLDCGEGEHI
;
A
#
# COMPACT_ATOMS: atom_id res chain seq x y z
N MET A 1 24.33 -10.80 14.05
CA MET A 1 23.35 -10.69 12.94
C MET A 1 22.65 -9.36 13.13
N GLN A 2 23.08 -8.31 12.42
CA GLN A 2 22.46 -7.00 12.56
C GLN A 2 21.12 -7.07 11.86
N GLN A 3 20.03 -7.07 12.62
CA GLN A 3 18.69 -6.91 12.10
C GLN A 3 18.58 -5.43 11.67
N PHE A 4 19.05 -5.12 10.46
CA PHE A 4 18.67 -3.90 9.78
C PHE A 4 17.18 -4.05 9.49
N SER A 5 16.34 -3.71 10.47
CA SER A 5 14.98 -3.31 10.19
C SER A 5 15.12 -2.11 9.27
N PHE A 6 15.02 -2.33 7.96
CA PHE A 6 14.87 -1.27 6.98
C PHE A 6 13.45 -0.73 7.15
N ASP A 7 13.22 -0.04 8.26
CA ASP A 7 12.05 0.77 8.45
C ASP A 7 12.23 2.02 7.60
N PHE A 8 11.50 2.05 6.49
CA PHE A 8 11.50 3.18 5.57
C PHE A 8 10.84 4.42 6.17
N ARG A 9 10.18 4.30 7.33
CA ARG A 9 9.46 5.39 8.01
C ARG A 9 8.55 6.13 7.05
N ASP A 10 7.90 5.38 6.17
CA ASP A 10 7.05 5.96 5.15
C ASP A 10 5.92 6.77 5.83
N PRO A 11 5.67 8.00 5.38
CA PRO A 11 4.52 8.75 5.84
C PRO A 11 3.23 7.97 5.62
N VAL A 12 2.36 8.00 6.63
CA VAL A 12 1.07 7.32 6.64
C VAL A 12 -0.04 8.35 6.63
N PHE A 13 -1.00 8.18 5.72
CA PHE A 13 -2.13 9.08 5.52
C PHE A 13 -3.42 8.37 5.92
N ALA A 14 -4.23 9.00 6.77
CA ALA A 14 -5.51 8.44 7.21
C ALA A 14 -6.62 8.74 6.18
N VAL A 15 -7.28 7.70 5.68
CA VAL A 15 -8.37 7.76 4.70
C VAL A 15 -9.47 6.81 5.14
N ASP A 16 -10.61 7.34 5.59
CA ASP A 16 -11.84 6.57 5.86
C ASP A 16 -11.63 5.35 6.79
N GLY A 17 -10.86 5.56 7.86
CA GLY A 17 -10.49 4.51 8.82
C GLY A 17 -9.28 3.67 8.40
N TRP A 18 -8.90 3.70 7.12
CA TRP A 18 -7.69 3.06 6.63
C TRP A 18 -6.48 3.98 6.77
N ARG A 19 -5.30 3.36 6.79
CA ARG A 19 -3.99 4.00 6.83
C ARG A 19 -3.25 3.63 5.56
N LEU A 20 -3.01 4.62 4.70
CA LEU A 20 -2.43 4.42 3.38
C LEU A 20 -1.00 4.97 3.32
N SER A 21 -0.14 4.24 2.62
CA SER A 21 1.15 4.74 2.14
C SER A 21 1.49 4.09 0.81
N CYS A 22 2.48 4.61 0.10
CA CYS A 22 2.94 4.03 -1.15
C CYS A 22 4.44 4.17 -1.32
N GLN A 23 5.05 3.14 -1.90
CA GLN A 23 6.43 3.16 -2.36
C GLN A 23 6.47 3.02 -3.88
N VAL A 24 7.34 3.80 -4.52
CA VAL A 24 7.73 3.67 -5.92
C VAL A 24 9.06 2.94 -5.93
N ILE A 25 9.14 1.78 -6.59
CA ILE A 25 10.33 0.93 -6.58
C ILE A 25 10.92 0.93 -7.98
N SER A 26 12.14 1.44 -8.11
CA SER A 26 12.95 1.33 -9.34
C SER A 26 13.92 0.16 -9.24
N PHE A 27 14.75 -0.03 -10.27
CA PHE A 27 15.83 -1.03 -10.22
C PHE A 27 16.99 -0.59 -9.31
N GLU A 28 17.08 0.69 -8.99
CA GLU A 28 18.17 1.27 -8.21
C GLU A 28 17.79 1.57 -6.75
N ASN A 29 16.52 1.90 -6.47
CA ASN A 29 16.11 2.28 -5.12
C ASN A 29 14.60 2.13 -4.86
N THR A 30 14.22 2.27 -3.59
CA THR A 30 12.84 2.43 -3.11
C THR A 30 12.62 3.87 -2.70
N TYR A 31 11.53 4.46 -3.18
CA TYR A 31 11.16 5.84 -2.92
C TYR A 31 9.78 5.90 -2.27
N GLY A 32 9.59 6.79 -1.29
CA GLY A 32 8.32 7.02 -0.61
C GLY A 32 7.73 8.41 -0.92
N LEU A 33 6.47 8.61 -0.55
CA LEU A 33 5.87 9.95 -0.49
C LEU A 33 6.54 10.77 0.62
N PRO A 34 6.73 12.09 0.46
CA PRO A 34 7.12 12.96 1.57
C PRO A 34 5.95 13.16 2.54
N ALA A 35 6.25 13.49 3.80
CA ALA A 35 5.22 13.85 4.78
C ALA A 35 4.46 15.13 4.38
N SER A 36 5.06 15.95 3.51
CA SER A 36 4.46 17.15 2.91
C SER A 36 3.62 16.86 1.66
N ALA A 37 3.31 15.60 1.35
CA ALA A 37 2.42 15.28 0.24
C ALA A 37 1.07 15.98 0.44
N GLU A 38 0.51 16.48 -0.66
CA GLU A 38 -0.76 17.18 -0.63
C GLU A 38 -1.90 16.17 -0.49
N VAL A 39 -2.82 16.44 0.44
CA VAL A 39 -4.04 15.65 0.63
C VAL A 39 -5.23 16.52 0.29
N ARG A 40 -5.97 16.13 -0.75
CA ARG A 40 -7.27 16.72 -1.11
C ARG A 40 -8.37 15.73 -0.78
N ARG A 41 -9.44 16.19 -0.14
CA ARG A 41 -10.58 15.36 0.22
C ARG A 41 -11.88 16.09 -0.07
N ASP A 42 -12.84 15.36 -0.60
CA ASP A 42 -14.24 15.73 -0.67
C ASP A 42 -15.11 14.61 -0.04
N ASP A 43 -16.42 14.69 -0.25
CA ASP A 43 -17.39 13.76 0.34
C ASP A 43 -17.29 12.34 -0.24
N GLU A 44 -16.70 12.13 -1.42
CA GLU A 44 -16.67 10.84 -2.11
C GLU A 44 -15.24 10.30 -2.30
N ALA A 45 -14.23 11.16 -2.30
CA ALA A 45 -12.86 10.81 -2.65
C ALA A 45 -11.80 11.52 -1.79
N THR A 46 -10.67 10.85 -1.63
CA THR A 46 -9.42 11.43 -1.12
C THR A 46 -8.31 11.18 -2.13
N ALA A 47 -7.60 12.24 -2.53
CA ALA A 47 -6.39 12.17 -3.34
C ALA A 47 -5.17 12.61 -2.52
N ILE A 48 -4.14 11.75 -2.48
CA ILE A 48 -2.83 12.06 -1.88
C ILE A 48 -1.83 12.16 -3.02
N ALA A 49 -1.19 13.32 -3.20
CA ALA A 49 -0.32 13.55 -4.35
C ALA A 49 0.96 14.31 -3.98
N THR A 50 2.03 14.02 -4.72
CA THR A 50 3.29 14.76 -4.62
C THR A 50 3.95 14.89 -5.99
N GLY A 51 4.60 16.03 -6.24
CA GLY A 51 5.49 16.24 -7.38
C GLY A 51 6.96 15.92 -7.10
N GLN A 52 7.26 15.42 -5.88
CA GLN A 52 8.60 15.03 -5.46
C GLN A 52 8.54 13.75 -4.62
N LEU A 53 9.45 12.81 -4.88
CA LEU A 53 9.61 11.59 -4.09
C LEU A 53 10.72 11.75 -3.05
N THR A 54 10.80 10.82 -2.10
CA THR A 54 11.88 10.79 -1.10
C THR A 54 12.51 9.40 -1.01
N TRP A 55 13.75 9.31 -0.54
CA TRP A 55 14.46 8.05 -0.29
C TRP A 55 15.37 8.18 0.94
N ALA A 56 16.02 7.07 1.32
CA ALA A 56 16.79 6.97 2.55
C ALA A 56 15.96 7.36 3.79
N GLY A 57 14.76 6.78 3.90
CA GLY A 57 13.84 7.02 5.02
C GLY A 57 13.30 8.45 5.07
N GLY A 58 13.00 9.05 3.91
CA GLY A 58 12.49 10.42 3.81
C GLY A 58 13.55 11.52 3.86
N GLN A 59 14.83 11.20 4.05
CA GLN A 59 15.89 12.19 4.27
C GLN A 59 16.36 12.90 3.00
N ARG A 60 16.20 12.27 1.83
CA ARG A 60 16.68 12.81 0.56
C ARG A 60 15.54 12.93 -0.44
N ALA A 61 15.48 14.06 -1.14
CA ALA A 61 14.56 14.26 -2.25
C ALA A 61 15.01 13.52 -3.52
N ALA A 62 14.03 13.15 -4.34
CA ALA A 62 14.23 12.59 -5.67
C ALA A 62 13.16 13.14 -6.64
N ALA A 63 13.56 13.33 -7.90
CA ALA A 63 12.63 13.72 -8.95
C ALA A 63 11.63 12.62 -9.26
N GLY A 64 10.35 12.98 -9.38
CA GLY A 64 9.25 12.09 -9.68
C GLY A 64 7.98 12.48 -8.94
N SER A 65 6.85 11.94 -9.37
CA SER A 65 5.54 12.15 -8.76
C SER A 65 4.91 10.83 -8.37
N ALA A 66 4.08 10.86 -7.33
CA ALA A 66 3.21 9.75 -6.96
C ALA A 66 1.84 10.27 -6.55
N ARG A 67 0.82 9.47 -6.81
CA ARG A 67 -0.57 9.74 -6.44
C ARG A 67 -1.24 8.48 -5.94
N ILE A 68 -1.99 8.60 -4.85
CA ILE A 68 -2.95 7.62 -4.37
C ILE A 68 -4.32 8.28 -4.48
N ASP A 69 -5.21 7.67 -5.26
CA ASP A 69 -6.63 8.04 -5.31
C ASP A 69 -7.43 6.99 -4.56
N ALA A 70 -8.22 7.44 -3.59
CA ALA A 70 -9.14 6.63 -2.83
C ALA A 70 -10.56 7.14 -3.08
N ARG A 71 -11.42 6.27 -3.63
CA ARG A 71 -12.83 6.58 -3.88
C ARG A 71 -13.71 5.66 -3.05
N ARG A 72 -14.64 6.21 -2.28
CA ARG A 72 -15.67 5.42 -1.60
C ARG A 72 -16.56 4.73 -2.63
N THR A 73 -16.88 3.48 -2.37
CA THR A 73 -17.89 2.69 -3.08
C THR A 73 -18.96 2.26 -2.09
N ASP A 74 -20.06 1.69 -2.58
CA ASP A 74 -21.13 1.19 -1.72
C ASP A 74 -20.66 0.07 -0.77
N ASP A 75 -19.61 -0.64 -1.15
CA ASP A 75 -19.07 -1.84 -0.49
C ASP A 75 -17.62 -1.68 0.01
N GLY A 76 -17.01 -0.50 -0.11
CA GLY A 76 -15.62 -0.31 0.33
C GLY A 76 -14.94 0.94 -0.21
N ILE A 77 -13.64 0.79 -0.50
CA ILE A 77 -12.78 1.85 -1.01
C ILE A 77 -11.99 1.32 -2.20
N GLU A 78 -12.18 1.96 -3.36
CA GLU A 78 -11.34 1.71 -4.54
C GLU A 78 -10.04 2.53 -4.44
N LEU A 79 -8.90 1.86 -4.52
CA LEU A 79 -7.58 2.48 -4.46
C LEU A 79 -6.85 2.39 -5.80
N THR A 80 -6.46 3.54 -6.34
CA THR A 80 -5.60 3.63 -7.53
C THR A 80 -4.27 4.27 -7.17
N VAL A 81 -3.16 3.65 -7.57
CA VAL A 81 -1.81 4.19 -7.38
C VAL A 81 -1.15 4.44 -8.72
N ALA A 82 -0.68 5.67 -8.92
CA ALA A 82 0.08 6.07 -10.09
C ALA A 82 1.40 6.73 -9.68
N ALA A 83 2.45 6.49 -10.46
CA ALA A 83 3.75 7.10 -10.25
C ALA A 83 4.46 7.39 -11.57
N SER A 84 5.29 8.43 -11.58
CA SER A 84 6.15 8.81 -12.70
C SER A 84 7.49 9.26 -12.16
N MET A 85 8.58 8.88 -12.82
CA MET A 85 9.92 9.36 -12.49
C MET A 85 10.85 9.19 -13.70
N PRO A 86 12.01 9.87 -13.75
CA PRO A 86 12.96 9.72 -14.85
C PRO A 86 13.59 8.32 -14.97
N ARG A 87 13.64 7.56 -13.87
CA ARG A 87 14.19 6.19 -13.86
C ARG A 87 13.11 5.18 -14.20
N ARG A 88 13.52 4.01 -14.68
CA ARG A 88 12.59 2.90 -14.97
C ARG A 88 11.97 2.38 -13.67
N ILE A 89 10.66 2.54 -13.54
CA ILE A 89 9.87 1.98 -12.44
C ILE A 89 9.75 0.47 -12.65
N ARG A 90 10.06 -0.31 -11.60
CA ARG A 90 9.84 -1.76 -11.55
C ARG A 90 8.41 -2.07 -11.10
N CYS A 91 7.97 -1.43 -10.02
CA CYS A 91 6.61 -1.53 -9.52
C CYS A 91 6.27 -0.37 -8.58
N THR A 92 4.98 -0.24 -8.27
CA THR A 92 4.48 0.50 -7.11
C THR A 92 4.07 -0.51 -6.04
N LYS A 93 4.20 -0.12 -4.77
CA LYS A 93 3.75 -0.89 -3.62
C LYS A 93 2.81 -0.01 -2.82
N LEU A 94 1.54 -0.37 -2.79
CA LEU A 94 0.56 0.20 -1.88
C LEU A 94 0.70 -0.49 -0.51
N ILE A 95 0.69 0.30 0.55
CA ILE A 95 0.69 -0.16 1.93
C ILE A 95 -0.64 0.27 2.53
N VAL A 96 -1.43 -0.71 2.97
CA VAL A 96 -2.72 -0.49 3.63
C VAL A 96 -2.61 -1.02 5.05
N GLY A 97 -3.07 -0.24 6.02
CA GLY A 97 -3.11 -0.62 7.43
C GLY A 97 -4.36 -0.10 8.12
N GLY A 98 -4.57 -0.51 9.37
CA GLY A 98 -5.84 -0.24 10.06
C GLY A 98 -6.97 -1.18 9.63
N LEU A 99 -6.61 -2.27 8.94
CA LEU A 99 -7.53 -3.39 8.68
C LEU A 99 -7.75 -4.18 9.98
N PRO A 100 -8.93 -4.81 10.15
CA PRO A 100 -9.20 -5.71 11.27
C PRO A 100 -8.25 -6.92 11.24
N ASP A 101 -8.14 -7.61 12.38
CA ASP A 101 -7.47 -8.90 12.42
C ASP A 101 -8.33 -9.95 11.69
N GLY A 102 -7.68 -10.88 10.99
CA GLY A 102 -8.39 -11.87 10.19
C GLY A 102 -7.51 -12.95 9.57
N GLU A 103 -8.13 -13.82 8.79
CA GLU A 103 -7.46 -14.86 8.02
C GLU A 103 -7.43 -14.50 6.53
N LEU A 104 -6.35 -14.84 5.85
CA LEU A 104 -6.28 -14.69 4.40
C LEU A 104 -7.02 -15.84 3.74
N LEU A 105 -7.89 -15.54 2.77
CA LEU A 105 -8.41 -16.55 1.85
C LEU A 105 -7.45 -16.70 0.69
N GLY A 106 -6.66 -17.77 0.72
CA GLY A 106 -5.64 -18.08 -0.28
C GLY A 106 -6.15 -18.97 -1.41
N HIS A 107 -5.21 -19.65 -2.04
CA HIS A 107 -5.51 -20.66 -3.06
C HIS A 107 -6.52 -21.71 -2.54
N ARG A 108 -7.45 -22.07 -3.42
CA ARG A 108 -8.63 -22.95 -3.22
C ARG A 108 -9.60 -22.47 -2.15
N TRP A 109 -9.68 -21.16 -1.91
CA TRP A 109 -10.53 -20.59 -0.85
C TRP A 109 -10.18 -21.14 0.54
N SER A 110 -8.91 -21.55 0.71
CA SER A 110 -8.42 -22.03 2.00
C SER A 110 -8.13 -20.85 2.90
N ARG A 111 -8.63 -20.93 4.13
CA ARG A 111 -8.30 -19.99 5.21
C ARG A 111 -6.89 -20.25 5.70
N GLN A 112 -6.10 -19.18 5.78
CA GLN A 112 -4.74 -19.23 6.32
C GLN A 112 -4.51 -18.06 7.27
N PRO A 113 -3.99 -18.30 8.48
CA PRO A 113 -3.70 -17.21 9.40
C PRO A 113 -2.60 -16.30 8.84
N VAL A 114 -2.73 -14.99 9.08
CA VAL A 114 -1.59 -14.07 8.91
C VAL A 114 -0.56 -14.40 9.97
N THR A 115 0.63 -14.85 9.57
CA THR A 115 1.64 -15.26 10.55
C THR A 115 2.21 -14.05 11.29
N ARG A 116 2.73 -14.26 12.50
CA ARG A 116 3.40 -13.21 13.28
C ARG A 116 4.60 -12.58 12.54
N GLY A 117 5.22 -13.30 11.60
CA GLY A 117 6.30 -12.80 10.76
C GLY A 117 5.83 -12.09 9.48
N GLY A 118 4.51 -11.96 9.30
CA GLY A 118 3.89 -11.60 8.04
C GLY A 118 3.69 -12.80 7.12
N THR A 119 2.70 -12.71 6.23
CA THR A 119 2.46 -13.71 5.19
C THR A 119 2.69 -13.06 3.84
N THR A 120 3.61 -13.63 3.05
CA THR A 120 3.81 -13.19 1.66
C THR A 120 2.99 -14.06 0.74
N VAL A 121 2.12 -13.42 -0.05
CA VAL A 121 1.34 -14.07 -1.09
C VAL A 121 1.76 -13.54 -2.45
N HIS A 122 1.71 -14.41 -3.45
CA HIS A 122 2.10 -14.15 -4.82
C HIS A 122 1.01 -14.63 -5.76
N TYR A 123 0.49 -13.75 -6.60
CA TYR A 123 -0.29 -14.17 -7.75
C TYR A 123 0.66 -14.55 -8.91
N PRO A 124 0.42 -15.65 -9.64
CA PRO A 124 -0.69 -16.61 -9.50
C PRO A 124 -0.34 -17.85 -8.65
N SER A 125 0.75 -17.85 -7.88
CA SER A 125 1.24 -19.07 -7.22
C SER A 125 0.52 -19.43 -5.92
N THR A 126 0.24 -18.45 -5.04
CA THR A 126 -0.42 -18.68 -3.74
C THR A 126 -1.82 -18.07 -3.67
N THR A 127 -2.18 -17.21 -4.62
CA THR A 127 -3.54 -16.66 -4.78
C THR A 127 -4.08 -16.97 -6.17
N HIS A 128 -5.39 -17.22 -6.24
CA HIS A 128 -6.10 -17.54 -7.48
C HIS A 128 -6.32 -16.35 -8.40
N THR A 129 -6.37 -15.17 -7.80
CA THR A 129 -6.58 -13.89 -8.46
C THR A 129 -5.57 -12.90 -7.87
N ALA A 130 -5.39 -11.75 -8.53
CA ALA A 130 -4.65 -10.62 -7.97
C ALA A 130 -5.39 -9.96 -6.79
N LEU A 131 -6.56 -10.49 -6.41
CA LEU A 131 -7.30 -10.12 -5.21
C LEU A 131 -6.81 -10.93 -4.00
N VAL A 132 -6.74 -10.25 -2.87
CA VAL A 132 -6.55 -10.84 -1.55
C VAL A 132 -7.83 -10.56 -0.78
N PHE A 133 -8.42 -11.59 -0.19
CA PHE A 133 -9.59 -11.42 0.68
C PHE A 133 -9.16 -11.65 2.12
N LEU A 134 -9.58 -10.75 3.00
CA LEU A 134 -9.42 -10.90 4.44
C LEU A 134 -10.76 -11.33 5.04
N ASP A 135 -10.80 -12.55 5.59
CA ASP A 135 -11.93 -13.03 6.37
C ASP A 135 -11.88 -12.40 7.76
N CYS A 136 -12.87 -11.56 8.06
CA CYS A 136 -12.98 -10.80 9.30
C CYS A 136 -13.75 -11.55 10.39
N GLY A 137 -14.19 -12.79 10.12
CA GLY A 137 -15.14 -13.52 10.97
C GLY A 137 -16.60 -13.27 10.55
N GLU A 138 -17.52 -14.09 11.07
CA GLU A 138 -18.98 -14.02 10.82
C GLU A 138 -19.43 -14.15 9.35
N GLY A 139 -18.51 -14.48 8.43
CA GLY A 139 -18.79 -14.58 6.99
C GLY A 139 -18.63 -13.25 6.24
N GLU A 140 -18.04 -12.24 6.87
CA GLU A 140 -17.71 -10.96 6.25
C GLU A 140 -16.31 -10.98 5.62
N HIS A 141 -16.16 -10.30 4.48
CA HIS A 141 -14.92 -10.21 3.72
C HIS A 141 -14.66 -8.77 3.29
N ILE A 142 -13.41 -8.34 3.39
CA ILE A 142 -12.89 -7.08 2.81
C ILE A 142 -11.77 -7.35 1.82
#